data_AF-A0A3B1BQC2-F1
#
_entry.id   AF-A0A3B1BQC2-F1
#
_cell.length_a   1.000
_cell.length_b   1.000
_cell.length_c   1.000
_cell.angle_alpha   90.00
_cell.angle_beta   90.00
_cell.angle_gamma   90.00
#
_symmetry.space_group_name_H-M   'P 1'
#
loop_
_entity.id
_entity.type
_entity.pdbx_description
1 polymer ?
#
loop_
_entity_poly.entity_id
_entity_poly.type
_entity_poly.pdbx_seq_one_letter_code
_entity_poly.pdbx_strand_id
1 'polypeptide(L)'
;MESKRSHQRTEGRTYSEISIIIQDGLMSHKIIPTLVDSSPGGAQFITDRNENIKTGLTALIHCVSEPDKDKNVIESEIIWVRQEMGKVLFGCKFLSPEHQEFALA
;
A
#
# COMPACT_ATOMS: atom_id res chain seq x y z
N MET A 1 -24.43 10.05 25.82
CA MET A 1 -24.32 8.59 25.62
C MET A 1 -23.38 8.37 24.46
N GLU A 2 -22.15 7.96 24.77
CA GLU A 2 -21.08 7.73 23.80
C GLU A 2 -21.32 6.40 23.08
N SER A 3 -21.31 6.42 21.74
CA SER A 3 -21.32 5.21 20.93
C SER A 3 -20.03 4.41 21.21
N LYS A 4 -20.15 3.36 22.02
CA LYS A 4 -19.09 2.36 22.19
C LYS A 4 -18.91 1.61 20.87
N ARG A 5 -17.79 1.86 20.20
CA ARG A 5 -17.38 1.13 18.98
C ARG A 5 -17.35 -0.37 19.29
N SER A 6 -18.01 -1.16 18.45
CA SER A 6 -18.35 -2.57 18.68
C SER A 6 -17.30 -3.56 18.20
N HIS A 7 -16.12 -3.12 17.73
CA HIS A 7 -15.10 -4.03 17.20
C HIS A 7 -13.77 -3.84 17.93
N GLN A 8 -13.23 -4.96 18.43
CA GLN A 8 -11.85 -5.07 18.90
C GLN A 8 -10.92 -4.61 17.76
N ARG A 9 -9.94 -3.77 18.10
CA ARG A 9 -8.84 -3.48 17.19
C ARG A 9 -8.08 -4.80 17.01
N THR A 10 -8.21 -5.43 15.84
CA THR A 10 -7.19 -6.37 15.39
C THR A 10 -5.88 -5.59 15.43
N GLU A 11 -4.88 -6.08 16.16
CA GLU A 11 -3.56 -5.45 16.19
C GLU A 11 -3.03 -5.45 14.76
N GLY A 12 -3.19 -4.32 14.06
CA GLY A 12 -2.68 -4.15 12.70
C GLY A 12 -1.19 -4.43 12.73
N ARG A 13 -0.70 -5.26 11.79
CA ARG A 13 0.74 -5.48 11.66
C ARG A 13 1.40 -4.14 11.44
N THR A 14 2.39 -3.83 12.29
CA THR A 14 3.16 -2.60 12.21
C THR A 14 4.38 -2.87 11.35
N TYR A 15 4.55 -2.14 10.26
CA TYR A 15 5.68 -2.29 9.34
C TYR A 15 6.69 -1.14 9.50
N SER A 16 7.98 -1.44 9.32
CA SER A 16 9.10 -0.50 9.41
C SER A 16 9.42 0.16 8.06
N GLU A 17 9.21 -0.55 6.95
CA GLU A 17 9.42 -0.03 5.59
C GLU A 17 8.38 -0.60 4.63
N ILE A 18 7.92 0.24 3.69
CA ILE A 18 7.13 -0.16 2.53
C ILE A 18 7.91 0.18 1.26
N SER A 19 8.04 -0.80 0.38
CA SER A 19 8.45 -0.54 -1.01
C SER A 19 7.47 -1.19 -1.97
N ILE A 20 7.24 -0.57 -3.11
CA ILE A 20 6.30 -1.08 -4.12
C ILE A 20 7.07 -1.35 -5.40
N ILE A 21 6.85 -2.52 -5.99
CA ILE A 21 7.33 -2.86 -7.33
C ILE A 21 6.14 -2.77 -8.29
N ILE A 22 6.19 -1.84 -9.23
CA ILE A 22 5.18 -1.68 -10.28
C ILE A 22 5.61 -2.47 -11.50
N GLN A 23 4.71 -3.30 -12.02
CA GLN A 23 4.93 -4.14 -13.18
C GLN A 23 4.14 -3.58 -14.37
N ASP A 24 4.82 -3.25 -15.47
CA ASP A 24 4.20 -2.76 -16.70
C ASP A 24 4.23 -3.77 -17.87
N GLY A 25 4.61 -5.02 -17.57
CA GLY A 25 4.68 -6.13 -18.52
C GLY A 25 6.03 -6.30 -19.22
N LEU A 26 6.88 -5.26 -19.26
CA LEU A 26 8.22 -5.31 -19.87
C LEU A 26 9.33 -5.03 -18.86
N MET A 27 9.03 -4.23 -17.85
CA MET A 27 9.97 -3.79 -16.83
C MET A 27 9.30 -3.76 -15.46
N SER A 28 10.15 -3.63 -14.43
CA SER A 28 9.70 -3.49 -13.04
C SER A 28 10.33 -2.25 -12.43
N HIS A 29 9.53 -1.44 -11.76
CA HIS A 29 9.95 -0.17 -11.17
C HIS A 29 9.72 -0.19 -9.67
N LYS A 30 10.82 -0.15 -8.90
CA LYS A 30 10.75 -0.06 -7.43
C LYS A 30 10.60 1.39 -7.00
N ILE A 31 9.66 1.65 -6.11
CA ILE A 31 9.46 2.93 -5.42
C ILE A 31 9.40 2.72 -3.90
N ILE A 32 9.69 3.79 -3.15
CA ILE A 32 9.56 3.84 -1.70
C ILE A 32 8.53 4.93 -1.38
N PRO A 33 7.23 4.60 -1.33
CA PRO A 33 6.18 5.57 -1.06
C PRO A 33 5.93 5.71 0.45
N THR A 34 5.21 6.76 0.81
CA THR A 34 4.61 6.92 2.13
C THR A 34 3.19 6.39 2.11
N LEU A 35 2.82 5.53 3.06
CA LEU A 35 1.43 5.09 3.27
C LEU A 35 0.60 6.26 3.82
N VAL A 36 -0.56 6.49 3.23
CA VAL A 36 -1.51 7.54 3.65
C VAL A 36 -2.66 6.93 4.43
N ASP A 37 -3.23 5.83 3.91
CA ASP A 37 -4.37 5.13 4.51
C ASP A 37 -4.39 3.67 4.06
N SER A 38 -4.99 2.78 4.85
CA SER A 38 -5.15 1.36 4.51
C SER A 38 -6.46 0.79 5.02
N SER A 39 -6.94 -0.23 4.34
CA SER A 39 -8.16 -0.98 4.65
C SER A 39 -7.96 -2.44 4.22
N PRO A 40 -8.84 -3.37 4.61
CA PRO A 40 -8.77 -4.75 4.14
C PRO A 40 -8.81 -4.92 2.61
N GLY A 41 -9.36 -3.94 1.88
CA GLY A 41 -9.52 -4.01 0.43
C GLY A 41 -8.45 -3.27 -0.37
N GLY A 42 -7.60 -2.47 0.27
CA GLY A 42 -6.65 -1.62 -0.43
C GLY A 42 -5.93 -0.61 0.44
N ALA A 43 -4.98 0.10 -0.16
CA ALA A 43 -4.19 1.13 0.49
C ALA A 43 -3.95 2.32 -0.43
N GLN A 44 -3.73 3.48 0.18
CA GLN A 44 -3.39 4.73 -0.48
C GLN A 44 -1.95 5.13 -0.15
N PHE A 45 -1.25 5.64 -1.16
CA PHE A 45 0.15 6.00 -1.07
C PHE A 45 0.42 7.37 -1.69
N ILE A 46 1.49 8.02 -1.22
CA ILE A 46 2.06 9.23 -1.81
C ILE A 46 3.56 9.05 -2.05
N THR A 47 4.07 9.55 -3.17
CA THR A 47 5.51 9.59 -3.46
C THR A 47 5.84 10.80 -4.35
N ASP A 48 7.12 11.03 -4.60
CA ASP A 48 7.57 12.04 -5.55
C ASP A 48 7.12 11.68 -6.98
N ARG A 49 7.10 12.67 -7.88
CA ARG A 49 6.62 12.47 -9.25
C ARG A 49 7.29 11.25 -9.91
N ASN A 50 6.48 10.26 -10.28
CA ASN A 50 6.93 9.04 -10.95
C ASN A 50 5.98 8.70 -12.10
N GLU A 51 6.51 8.65 -13.32
CA GLU A 51 5.73 8.39 -14.54
C GLU A 51 5.27 6.95 -14.71
N ASN A 52 5.83 6.02 -13.93
CA ASN A 52 5.50 4.60 -13.98
C ASN A 52 4.25 4.26 -13.15
N ILE A 53 3.72 5.21 -12.38
CA ILE A 53 2.48 5.04 -11.60
C ILE A 53 1.28 5.33 -12.50
N LYS A 54 0.63 4.28 -12.99
CA LYS A 54 -0.54 4.34 -13.88
C LYS A 54 -1.61 3.36 -13.43
N THR A 55 -2.87 3.69 -13.71
CA THR A 55 -4.01 2.80 -13.42
C THR A 55 -3.96 1.52 -14.25
N GLY A 56 -4.43 0.40 -13.70
CA GLY A 56 -4.46 -0.91 -14.33
C GLY A 56 -3.15 -1.69 -14.26
N LEU A 57 -2.10 -1.11 -13.64
CA LEU A 57 -0.84 -1.80 -13.44
C LEU A 57 -0.85 -2.61 -12.15
N THR A 58 -0.18 -3.77 -12.19
CA THR A 58 0.07 -4.59 -11.00
C THR A 58 1.15 -3.95 -10.14
N ALA A 59 0.86 -3.82 -8.85
CA ALA A 59 1.75 -3.30 -7.84
C ALA A 59 1.96 -4.37 -6.76
N LEU A 60 3.21 -4.78 -6.56
CA LEU A 60 3.62 -5.68 -5.48
C LEU A 60 4.08 -4.83 -4.29
N ILE A 61 3.30 -4.81 -3.22
CA ILE A 61 3.61 -4.04 -2.02
C ILE A 61 4.42 -4.94 -1.09
N HIS A 62 5.69 -4.60 -0.91
CA HIS A 62 6.60 -5.27 0.01
C HIS A 62 6.59 -4.52 1.34
N CYS A 63 6.07 -5.18 2.37
CA CYS A 63 6.06 -4.69 3.75
C CYS A 63 7.11 -5.44 4.58
N VAL A 64 8.01 -4.71 5.23
CA VAL A 64 9.00 -5.27 6.16
C VAL A 64 8.54 -4.99 7.59
N SER A 65 8.47 -6.03 8.42
CA SER A 65 8.32 -5.90 9.88
C SER A 65 9.67 -6.04 10.57
N GLU A 66 9.81 -5.49 11.77
CA GLU A 66 10.87 -5.90 12.71
C GLU A 66 10.22 -6.49 13.96
N PRO A 67 10.84 -7.50 14.62
CA PRO A 67 12.16 -8.09 14.36
C PRO A 67 12.19 -9.18 13.27
N ASP A 68 11.03 -9.64 12.80
CA ASP A 68 10.92 -10.62 11.73
C ASP A 68 11.04 -9.94 10.37
N LYS A 69 12.19 -10.14 9.70
CA LYS A 69 12.46 -9.72 8.31
C LYS A 69 11.58 -10.43 7.27
N ASP A 70 10.45 -10.98 7.68
CA ASP A 70 9.47 -11.58 6.81
C ASP A 70 8.93 -10.48 5.89
N LYS A 71 9.36 -10.55 4.63
CA LYS A 71 8.84 -9.71 3.57
C LYS A 71 7.45 -10.23 3.22
N ASN A 72 6.42 -9.53 3.68
CA ASN A 72 5.07 -9.78 3.22
C ASN A 72 4.91 -9.08 1.88
N VAL A 73 4.50 -9.84 0.86
CA VAL A 73 4.21 -9.31 -0.49
C VAL A 73 2.71 -9.33 -0.68
N ILE A 74 2.15 -8.16 -0.98
CA ILE A 74 0.73 -7.99 -1.27
C ILE A 74 0.61 -7.67 -2.76
N GLU A 75 -0.07 -8.55 -3.49
CA GLU A 75 -0.43 -8.29 -4.87
C GLU A 75 -1.62 -7.34 -4.94
N SER A 76 -1.48 -6.28 -5.73
CA SER A 76 -2.49 -5.24 -5.85
C SER A 76 -2.53 -4.66 -7.26
N GLU A 77 -3.61 -3.95 -7.57
CA GLU A 77 -3.77 -3.20 -8.82
C GLU A 77 -3.93 -1.72 -8.49
N ILE A 78 -3.25 -0.85 -9.24
CA ILE A 78 -3.44 0.61 -9.13
C ILE A 78 -4.77 0.97 -9.75
N ILE A 79 -5.73 1.43 -8.94
CA ILE A 79 -7.10 1.71 -9.39
C ILE A 79 -7.36 3.20 -9.67
N TRP A 80 -6.54 4.10 -9.09
CA TRP A 80 -6.61 5.54 -9.37
C TRP A 80 -5.26 6.21 -9.10
N VAL A 81 -5.00 7.30 -9.82
CA VAL A 81 -3.79 8.13 -9.70
C VAL A 81 -4.17 9.61 -9.78
N ARG A 82 -3.62 10.43 -8.89
CA ARG A 82 -3.76 11.89 -8.88
C ARG A 82 -2.37 12.53 -8.82
N GLN A 83 -2.11 13.43 -9.76
CA GLN A 83 -0.89 14.24 -9.73
C GLN A 83 -1.12 15.53 -8.93
N GLU A 84 -0.20 15.84 -8.05
CA GLU A 84 -0.13 17.10 -7.30
C GLU A 84 1.23 17.76 -7.55
N MET A 85 1.43 19.04 -7.20
CA MET A 85 2.67 19.76 -7.55
C MET A 85 3.91 19.05 -6.97
N GLY A 86 4.63 18.32 -7.84
CA GLY A 86 5.83 17.56 -7.50
C GLY A 86 5.59 16.16 -6.91
N LYS A 87 4.33 15.76 -6.67
CA LYS A 87 3.97 14.50 -6.03
C LYS A 87 2.92 13.72 -6.82
N VAL A 88 2.81 12.44 -6.49
CA VAL A 88 1.77 11.56 -7.01
C VAL A 88 1.12 10.81 -5.87
N LEU A 89 -0.20 10.89 -5.82
CA LEU A 89 -1.07 10.20 -4.88
C LEU A 89 -1.77 9.09 -5.65
N PHE A 90 -1.78 7.87 -5.14
CA PHE A 90 -2.38 6.74 -5.85
C PHE A 90 -2.98 5.73 -4.88
N GLY A 91 -3.99 5.01 -5.36
CA GLY A 91 -4.67 3.97 -4.60
C GLY A 91 -4.50 2.60 -5.25
N CYS A 92 -4.22 1.60 -4.41
CA CYS A 92 -4.11 0.21 -4.80
C CYS A 92 -5.28 -0.59 -4.22
N LYS A 93 -5.87 -1.49 -5.02
CA LYS A 93 -6.82 -2.51 -4.58
C LYS A 93 -6.09 -3.84 -4.42
N PHE A 94 -6.26 -4.52 -3.29
CA PHE A 94 -5.63 -5.82 -3.05
C PHE A 94 -6.34 -6.91 -3.86
N LEU A 95 -5.56 -7.78 -4.52
CA LEU A 95 -6.09 -8.88 -5.32
C LEU A 95 -6.49 -10.09 -4.46
N SER A 96 -5.87 -10.25 -3.29
CA SER A 96 -6.21 -11.27 -2.28
C SER A 96 -6.48 -10.60 -0.94
N PRO A 97 -7.74 -10.18 -0.67
CA PRO A 97 -8.10 -9.36 0.49
C PRO A 97 -8.17 -10.13 1.82
N GLU A 98 -7.72 -11.39 1.86
CA GLU A 98 -7.73 -12.19 3.08
C GLU A 98 -6.74 -11.60 4.11
N HIS A 99 -7.28 -10.80 5.04
CA HIS A 99 -6.64 -10.29 6.26
C HIS A 99 -5.38 -9.42 6.08
N GLN A 100 -5.49 -8.32 5.34
CA GLN A 100 -4.38 -7.38 5.15
C GLN A 100 -4.73 -5.97 5.61
N GLU A 101 -4.98 -5.80 6.91
CA GLU A 101 -4.89 -4.47 7.53
C GLU A 101 -3.47 -4.27 8.04
N PHE A 102 -2.86 -3.13 7.72
CA PHE A 102 -1.54 -2.79 8.22
C PHE A 102 -1.33 -1.32 8.44
N ALA A 103 -0.54 -1.00 9.47
CA ALA A 103 -0.15 0.33 9.86
C ALA A 103 1.38 0.48 9.79
N LEU A 104 1.88 1.70 9.64
CA LEU A 104 3.30 2.01 9.84
C LEU A 104 3.54 2.42 11.30
N ALA A 105 4.73 2.10 11.83
CA ALA A 105 5.16 2.47 13.20
C ALA A 105 5.45 3.97 13.34
#